data_AF-A0ABC8DC89-F1
#
_entry.id   AF-A0ABC8DC89-F1
#
_cell.length_a   1.000
_cell.length_b   1.000
_cell.length_c   1.000
_cell.angle_alpha   90.00
_cell.angle_beta   90.00
_cell.angle_gamma   90.00
#
_symmetry.space_group_name_H-M   'P 1'
#
loop_
_entity.id
_entity.type
_entity.pdbx_description
1 polymer ?
#
loop_
_entity_poly.entity_id
_entity_poly.type
_entity_poly.pdbx_seq_one_letter_code
_entity_poly.pdbx_strand_id
1 'polypeptide(L)'
;MKKKIYLILSLSAALALLLTALPALSPVVFTSASEKGAIRHDIYKKGYPYQSYFAILRKEEGGGEAGNLYYVNWFNWKDETGQTPHVCYSKKSSEGEYKVSCGTGP
;
A
#
# COMPACT_ATOMS: atom_id res chain seq x y z
N MET A 1 -8.25 -2.08 39.98
CA MET A 1 -8.20 -3.11 38.91
C MET A 1 -9.29 -2.90 37.85
N LYS A 2 -10.58 -2.77 38.21
CA LYS A 2 -11.69 -2.57 37.24
C LYS A 2 -11.50 -1.39 36.26
N LYS A 3 -11.10 -0.21 36.74
CA LYS A 3 -10.82 0.97 35.88
C LYS A 3 -9.74 0.72 34.81
N LYS A 4 -8.68 -0.03 35.15
CA LYS A 4 -7.62 -0.38 34.20
C LYS A 4 -8.13 -1.33 33.11
N ILE A 5 -8.96 -2.31 33.49
CA ILE A 5 -9.59 -3.25 32.56
C ILE A 5 -10.52 -2.51 31.58
N TYR A 6 -11.37 -1.59 32.07
CA TYR A 6 -12.22 -0.78 31.20
C TYR A 6 -11.42 0.09 30.23
N LEU A 7 -10.31 0.69 30.69
CA LEU A 7 -9.44 1.47 29.82
C LEU A 7 -8.87 0.61 28.68
N ILE A 8 -8.33 -0.58 29.02
CA ILE A 8 -7.79 -1.51 28.03
C ILE A 8 -8.87 -1.93 27.03
N LEU A 9 -10.06 -2.29 27.52
CA LEU A 9 -11.20 -2.65 26.64
C LEU A 9 -11.58 -1.51 25.71
N SER A 10 -11.65 -0.28 26.21
CA SER A 10 -11.98 0.89 25.39
C SER A 10 -10.95 1.18 24.32
N LEU A 11 -9.65 1.07 24.65
CA LEU A 11 -8.54 1.24 23.71
C LEU A 11 -8.56 0.14 22.64
N SER A 12 -8.79 -1.12 23.04
CA SER A 12 -8.90 -2.23 22.11
C SER A 12 -10.10 -2.08 21.16
N ALA A 13 -11.25 -1.63 21.67
CA ALA A 13 -12.43 -1.38 20.85
C ALA A 13 -12.20 -0.25 19.84
N ALA A 14 -11.59 0.86 20.28
CA ALA A 14 -11.22 1.97 19.40
C ALA A 14 -10.22 1.53 18.32
N LEU A 15 -9.22 0.74 18.69
CA LEU A 15 -8.24 0.21 17.75
C LEU A 15 -8.88 -0.75 16.73
N ALA A 16 -9.77 -1.64 17.17
CA ALA A 16 -10.49 -2.53 16.28
C ALA A 16 -11.34 -1.75 15.26
N LEU A 17 -12.07 -0.73 15.72
CA LEU A 17 -12.83 0.16 14.85
C LEU A 17 -11.93 0.85 13.80
N LEU A 18 -10.80 1.40 14.25
CA LEU A 18 -9.82 2.04 13.36
C LEU A 18 -9.31 1.07 12.29
N LEU A 19 -8.92 -0.14 12.69
CA LEU A 19 -8.41 -1.16 11.77
C LEU A 19 -9.48 -1.57 10.75
N THR A 20 -10.73 -1.75 11.18
CA THR A 20 -11.83 -2.11 10.25
C THR A 20 -12.18 -0.99 9.26
N ALA A 21 -11.88 0.27 9.57
CA ALA A 21 -12.13 1.40 8.68
C ALA A 21 -11.05 1.56 7.60
N LEU A 22 -9.84 1.02 7.81
CA LEU A 22 -8.71 1.19 6.89
C LEU A 22 -9.03 0.85 5.42
N PRO A 23 -9.73 -0.26 5.09
CA PRO A 23 -10.06 -0.59 3.71
C PRO A 23 -10.88 0.48 3.00
N ALA A 24 -11.90 1.04 3.67
CA ALA A 24 -12.73 2.09 3.11
C ALA A 24 -11.98 3.42 2.95
N LEU A 25 -11.01 3.68 3.82
CA LEU A 25 -10.17 4.88 3.77
C LEU A 25 -9.02 4.77 2.75
N SER A 26 -8.61 3.57 2.37
CA SER A 26 -7.46 3.33 1.47
C SER A 26 -7.49 4.15 0.18
N PRO A 27 -8.58 4.23 -0.61
CA PRO A 27 -8.61 5.01 -1.85
C PRO A 27 -8.62 6.53 -1.63
N VAL A 28 -8.94 6.99 -0.41
CA VAL A 28 -8.90 8.41 -0.02
C VAL A 28 -7.49 8.80 0.44
N VAL A 29 -6.85 7.93 1.22
CA VAL A 29 -5.49 8.15 1.74
C VAL A 29 -4.42 7.96 0.67
N PHE A 30 -4.60 6.95 -0.20
CA PHE A 30 -3.65 6.63 -1.26
C PHE A 30 -4.25 7.00 -2.61
N THR A 31 -3.72 8.07 -3.20
CA THR A 31 -4.10 8.59 -4.51
C THR A 31 -2.91 8.57 -5.48
N SER A 32 -3.16 8.86 -6.76
CA SER A 32 -2.12 9.00 -7.79
C SER A 32 -1.29 10.29 -7.66
N ALA A 33 -1.48 11.12 -6.63
CA ALA A 33 -0.77 12.39 -6.47
C ALA A 33 0.71 12.26 -6.08
N SER A 34 1.15 11.07 -5.62
CA SER A 34 2.55 10.79 -5.29
C SER A 34 2.94 9.38 -5.73
N GLU A 35 4.25 9.15 -5.93
CA GLU A 35 4.80 7.85 -6.34
C GLU A 35 4.34 6.72 -5.40
N LYS A 36 4.54 6.93 -4.08
CA LYS A 36 4.15 5.96 -3.06
C LYS A 36 2.63 5.80 -2.97
N GLY A 37 1.88 6.90 -3.09
CA GLY A 37 0.42 6.88 -3.10
C GLY A 37 -0.11 6.03 -4.25
N ALA A 38 0.42 6.23 -5.45
CA ALA A 38 0.01 5.50 -6.65
C ALA A 38 0.30 4.00 -6.53
N ILE A 39 1.47 3.63 -6.00
CA ILE A 39 1.82 2.21 -5.78
C ILE A 39 0.87 1.56 -4.77
N ARG A 40 0.57 2.26 -3.66
CA ARG A 40 -0.36 1.76 -2.65
C ARG A 40 -1.79 1.66 -3.20
N HIS A 41 -2.18 2.62 -4.04
CA HIS A 41 -3.48 2.60 -4.71
C HIS A 41 -3.60 1.43 -5.70
N ASP A 42 -2.52 1.06 -6.40
CA ASP A 42 -2.48 -0.15 -7.24
C ASP A 42 -2.67 -1.44 -6.41
N ILE A 43 -1.98 -1.56 -5.27
CA ILE A 43 -2.16 -2.68 -4.33
C ILE A 43 -3.62 -2.75 -3.83
N TYR A 44 -4.22 -1.61 -3.51
CA TYR A 44 -5.63 -1.52 -3.13
C TYR A 44 -6.56 -2.02 -4.25
N LYS A 45 -6.38 -1.54 -5.50
CA LYS A 45 -7.19 -1.96 -6.67
C LYS A 45 -7.11 -3.45 -6.94
N LYS A 46 -5.98 -4.09 -6.62
CA LYS A 46 -5.80 -5.56 -6.70
C LYS A 46 -6.53 -6.33 -5.61
N GLY A 47 -7.22 -5.64 -4.70
CA GLY A 47 -8.02 -6.22 -3.62
C GLY A 47 -7.22 -6.55 -2.36
N TYR A 48 -6.13 -5.79 -2.10
CA TYR A 48 -5.32 -5.93 -0.88
C TYR A 48 -5.35 -4.64 -0.04
N PRO A 49 -6.52 -4.29 0.53
CA PRO A 49 -6.71 -3.01 1.20
C PRO A 49 -5.79 -2.81 2.40
N TYR A 50 -5.49 -3.86 3.18
CA TYR A 50 -4.58 -3.74 4.32
C TYR A 50 -3.12 -3.64 3.85
N GLN A 51 -2.73 -4.44 2.86
CA GLN A 51 -1.38 -4.41 2.30
C GLN A 51 -1.07 -3.06 1.66
N SER A 52 -2.08 -2.34 1.15
CA SER A 52 -1.91 -0.96 0.68
C SER A 52 -1.33 -0.03 1.77
N TYR A 53 -1.61 -0.26 3.06
CA TYR A 53 -1.02 0.50 4.17
C TYR A 53 0.33 -0.06 4.60
N PHE A 54 0.45 -1.39 4.67
CA PHE A 54 1.59 -2.04 5.30
C PHE A 54 2.72 -2.44 4.35
N ALA A 55 2.53 -2.28 3.04
CA ALA A 55 3.60 -2.51 2.07
C ALA A 55 4.82 -1.62 2.37
N ILE A 56 6.01 -2.21 2.27
CA ILE A 56 7.30 -1.53 2.44
C ILE A 56 7.81 -1.16 1.04
N LEU A 57 7.93 0.13 0.78
CA LEU A 57 8.35 0.67 -0.52
C LEU A 57 9.78 1.22 -0.37
N ARG A 58 10.73 0.65 -1.08
CA ARG A 58 12.12 1.14 -1.18
C ARG A 58 12.36 1.65 -2.58
N LYS A 59 12.80 2.91 -2.69
CA LYS A 59 13.16 3.51 -3.98
C LYS A 59 14.55 3.03 -4.34
N GLU A 60 14.72 2.54 -5.55
CA GLU A 60 16.00 2.07 -6.08
C GLU A 60 16.46 2.99 -7.22
N GLU A 61 17.77 3.02 -7.46
CA GLU A 61 18.34 3.66 -8.64
C GLU A 61 18.11 2.78 -9.89
N GLY A 62 18.09 3.38 -11.09
CA GLY A 62 18.06 2.60 -12.34
C GLY A 62 16.69 2.40 -13.00
N GLY A 63 15.68 3.22 -12.68
CA GLY A 63 14.36 3.09 -13.30
C GLY A 63 14.23 3.59 -14.76
N GLY A 64 15.23 4.32 -15.27
CA GLY A 64 15.35 4.69 -16.69
C GLY A 64 14.10 5.38 -17.26
N GLU A 65 13.76 5.06 -18.51
CA GLU A 65 12.58 5.61 -19.21
C GLU A 65 11.24 5.15 -18.62
N ALA A 66 11.24 4.02 -17.89
CA ALA A 66 10.06 3.45 -17.25
C ALA A 66 9.60 4.26 -16.03
N GLY A 67 10.44 5.15 -15.49
CA GLY A 67 10.14 6.02 -14.35
C GLY A 67 10.91 5.62 -13.11
N ASN A 68 10.49 6.06 -11.93
CA ASN A 68 11.16 5.75 -10.68
C ASN A 68 10.90 4.29 -10.26
N LEU A 69 11.97 3.53 -10.03
CA LEU A 69 11.92 2.13 -9.63
C LEU A 69 11.71 2.01 -8.12
N TYR A 70 10.82 1.12 -7.73
CA TYR A 70 10.55 0.75 -6.34
C TYR A 70 10.58 -0.76 -6.16
N TYR A 71 11.34 -1.22 -5.18
CA TYR A 71 11.13 -2.55 -4.60
C TYR A 71 10.00 -2.48 -3.58
N VAL A 72 8.98 -3.32 -3.75
CA VAL A 72 7.78 -3.30 -2.92
C VAL A 72 7.63 -4.65 -2.21
N ASN A 73 7.78 -4.67 -0.89
CA ASN A 73 7.58 -5.89 -0.11
C ASN A 73 6.22 -5.85 0.60
N TRP A 74 5.40 -6.87 0.35
CA TRP A 74 4.09 -7.06 0.98
C TRP A 74 3.63 -8.51 0.85
N PHE A 75 2.70 -8.93 1.72
CA PHE A 75 2.19 -10.30 1.73
C PHE A 75 1.07 -10.51 0.70
N ASN A 76 1.39 -11.20 -0.39
CA ASN A 76 0.45 -11.52 -1.46
C ASN A 76 -0.26 -12.85 -1.20
N TRP A 77 -1.30 -12.84 -0.38
CA TRP A 77 -2.04 -14.05 0.01
C TRP A 77 -2.83 -14.74 -1.12
N LYS A 78 -3.00 -14.10 -2.29
CA LYS A 78 -3.64 -14.77 -3.45
C LYS A 78 -2.63 -15.51 -4.34
N ASP A 79 -1.34 -15.30 -4.11
CA ASP A 79 -0.26 -16.03 -4.77
C ASP A 79 0.06 -17.30 -3.98
N GLU A 80 0.31 -18.41 -4.67
CA GLU A 80 0.57 -19.71 -4.04
C GLU A 80 1.78 -19.70 -3.12
N THR A 81 2.77 -18.85 -3.41
CA THR A 81 4.00 -18.73 -2.62
C THR A 81 3.91 -17.65 -1.54
N GLY A 82 2.83 -16.86 -1.53
CA GLY A 82 2.67 -15.70 -0.66
C GLY A 82 3.60 -14.52 -0.98
N GLN A 83 4.48 -14.67 -1.98
CA GLN A 83 5.48 -13.70 -2.42
C GLN A 83 5.47 -13.59 -3.94
N THR A 84 5.26 -12.39 -4.48
CA THR A 84 5.55 -12.13 -5.90
C THR A 84 6.68 -11.11 -5.97
N PRO A 85 7.58 -11.15 -6.96
CA PRO A 85 8.47 -10.02 -7.23
C PRO A 85 7.62 -8.79 -7.57
N HIS A 86 7.69 -7.75 -6.73
CA HIS A 86 6.97 -6.50 -6.96
C HIS A 86 7.96 -5.36 -7.13
N VAL A 87 8.74 -5.42 -8.21
CA VAL A 87 9.29 -4.19 -8.74
C VAL A 87 8.13 -3.38 -9.32
N CYS A 88 8.07 -2.12 -8.92
CA CYS A 88 7.07 -1.17 -9.40
C CYS A 88 7.79 0.01 -10.02
N TYR A 89 7.39 0.39 -11.21
CA TYR A 89 7.80 1.62 -11.85
C TYR A 89 6.71 2.66 -11.66
N SER A 90 7.10 3.86 -11.21
CA SER A 90 6.20 4.99 -11.03
C SER A 90 6.65 6.15 -11.91
N LYS A 91 5.81 6.56 -12.86
CA LYS A 91 6.11 7.64 -13.80
C LYS A 91 5.03 8.71 -13.72
N LYS A 92 5.45 9.97 -13.62
CA LYS A 92 4.54 11.12 -13.65
C LYS A 92 4.00 11.30 -15.07
N SER A 93 2.68 11.38 -15.21
CA SER A 93 1.99 11.67 -16.47
C SER A 93 2.04 13.17 -16.78
N SER A 94 1.65 13.53 -18.00
CA SER A 94 1.47 14.92 -18.43
C SER A 94 0.41 15.67 -17.62
N GLU A 95 -0.55 14.96 -17.05
CA GLU A 95 -1.64 15.50 -16.22
C GLU A 95 -1.22 15.68 -14.74
N GLY A 96 0.02 15.31 -14.40
CA GLY A 96 0.59 15.48 -13.07
C GLY A 96 0.37 14.31 -12.10
N GLU A 97 -0.41 13.31 -12.50
CA GLU A 97 -0.64 12.07 -11.74
C GLU A 97 0.46 11.04 -11.99
N TYR A 98 0.73 10.18 -11.00
CA TYR A 98 1.67 9.08 -11.12
C TYR A 98 0.96 7.82 -11.61
N LYS A 99 1.46 7.27 -12.73
CA LYS A 99 1.06 5.96 -13.26
C LYS A 99 2.04 4.91 -12.78
N VAL A 100 1.52 3.73 -12.44
CA VAL A 100 2.30 2.63 -11.86
C VAL A 100 2.18 1.38 -12.70
N SER A 101 3.31 0.71 -12.92
CA SER A 101 3.38 -0.64 -13.46
C SER A 101 4.14 -1.52 -12.47
N CYS A 102 3.49 -2.55 -11.93
CA CYS A 102 4.05 -3.47 -10.93
C CYS A 102 4.01 -4.91 -11.46
N GLY A 103 5.15 -5.61 -11.48
CA GLY A 103 5.25 -6.97 -12.01
C GLY A 103 6.65 -7.29 -12.52
N THR A 104 6.78 -8.17 -13.50
CA THR A 104 8.07 -8.64 -14.06
C THR A 104 8.77 -7.67 -15.02
N GLY A 105 8.47 -6.36 -14.94
CA GLY A 105 8.98 -5.33 -15.85
C GLY A 105 7.89 -4.69 -16.71
N PRO A 106 8.19 -3.58 -17.41
CA PRO A 106 7.30 -3.03 -18.45
C PRO A 106 7.10 -4.00 -19.63
#